data_AF-A0A963N9M3-F1
#
_entry.id   AF-A0A963N9M3-F1
#
_cell.length_a   1.000
_cell.length_b   1.000
_cell.length_c   1.000
_cell.angle_alpha   90.00
_cell.angle_beta   90.00
_cell.angle_gamma   90.00
#
_symmetry.space_group_name_H-M   'P 1'
#
loop_
_entity.id
_entity.type
_entity.pdbx_description
1 polymer ?
#
loop_
_entity_poly.entity_id
_entity_poly.type
_entity_poly.pdbx_seq_one_letter_code
_entity_poly.pdbx_strand_id
1 'polypeptide(L)'
;MARNSNNRDANSLRHGSAGLLIAGLLGLFSSAANADWALNLQEPVTAVARRVYALHSLLLWVIVAIFVGVFAVVTYSLFQHRKSKGHKAADFHDNTAVELIWTIVPALILVAIAFPATSALVDMRDTSEPDLTVKVTGYQWKWGYEYVTGDAAGIKYLSVLSTPRDQIENKAPKGEHYLLEVDRPLVVPVGK
;
A
#
# COMPACT_ATOMS: atom_id res chain seq x y z
N MET A 1 -8.62 74.23 18.32
CA MET A 1 -8.40 73.42 19.54
C MET A 1 -8.38 71.95 19.12
N ALA A 2 -7.20 71.42 18.79
CA ALA A 2 -7.04 70.11 18.14
C ALA A 2 -6.95 68.98 19.16
N ARG A 3 -7.80 67.95 18.99
CA ARG A 3 -7.84 66.71 19.78
C ARG A 3 -6.71 65.78 19.31
N ASN A 4 -5.85 65.38 20.24
CA ASN A 4 -4.76 64.44 20.06
C ASN A 4 -5.30 63.03 19.65
N SER A 5 -5.13 62.66 18.38
CA SER A 5 -5.57 61.40 17.78
C SER A 5 -4.56 60.25 17.93
N ASN A 6 -3.42 60.49 18.58
CA ASN A 6 -2.23 59.64 18.43
C ASN A 6 -2.24 58.36 19.31
N ASN A 7 -3.32 58.08 20.03
CA ASN A 7 -3.37 56.98 21.01
C ASN A 7 -4.32 55.83 20.63
N ARG A 8 -4.93 55.85 19.43
CA ARG A 8 -5.83 54.78 18.97
C ARG A 8 -5.13 53.73 18.09
N ASP A 9 -4.04 54.11 17.42
CA ASP A 9 -3.39 53.24 16.41
C ASP A 9 -2.35 52.27 17.01
N ALA A 10 -1.91 52.50 18.25
CA ALA A 10 -0.95 51.62 18.92
C ALA A 10 -1.55 50.30 19.44
N ASN A 11 -2.88 50.23 19.63
CA ASN A 11 -3.55 49.05 20.20
C ASN A 11 -4.12 48.08 19.14
N SER A 12 -4.27 48.50 17.88
CA SER A 12 -4.79 47.63 16.80
C SER A 12 -3.75 46.65 16.26
N LEU A 13 -2.46 46.96 16.38
CA LEU A 13 -1.36 46.12 15.88
C LEU A 13 -0.92 44.99 16.85
N ARG A 14 -1.39 45.00 18.10
CA ARG A 14 -0.99 43.99 19.12
C ARG A 14 -1.83 42.71 19.09
N HIS A 15 -2.95 42.69 18.37
CA HIS A 15 -3.88 41.55 18.36
C HIS A 15 -3.60 40.54 17.22
N GLY A 16 -2.90 40.93 16.16
CA GLY A 16 -2.60 40.04 15.01
C GLY A 16 -1.40 39.13 15.21
N SER A 17 -0.36 39.60 15.91
CA SER A 17 0.88 38.83 16.14
C SER A 17 0.72 37.76 17.22
N ALA A 18 -0.09 38.01 18.25
CA ALA A 18 -0.38 37.04 19.28
C ALA A 18 -1.14 35.82 18.73
N GLY A 19 -2.10 36.02 17.82
CA GLY A 19 -2.84 34.92 17.17
C GLY A 19 -1.96 34.04 16.28
N LEU A 20 -1.00 34.65 15.56
CA LEU A 20 -0.06 33.93 14.70
C LEU A 20 0.96 33.12 15.52
N LEU A 21 1.41 33.68 16.65
CA LEU A 21 2.30 32.99 17.59
C LEU A 21 1.59 31.84 18.30
N ILE A 22 0.33 32.01 18.69
CA ILE A 22 -0.48 30.95 19.31
C ILE A 22 -0.77 29.83 18.30
N ALA A 23 -1.10 30.15 17.05
CA ALA A 23 -1.29 29.16 15.99
C ALA A 23 0.01 28.41 15.65
N GLY A 24 1.15 29.11 15.62
CA GLY A 24 2.48 28.51 15.43
C GLY A 24 2.89 27.60 16.59
N LEU A 25 2.60 28.01 17.84
CA LEU A 25 2.80 27.19 19.03
C LEU A 25 1.90 25.96 19.05
N LEU A 26 0.61 26.08 18.70
CA LEU A 26 -0.29 24.95 18.58
C LEU A 26 0.14 23.97 17.48
N GLY A 27 0.71 24.45 16.37
CA GLY A 27 1.29 23.62 15.32
C GLY A 27 2.51 22.81 15.77
N LEU A 28 3.31 23.33 16.72
CA LEU A 28 4.44 22.63 17.33
C LEU A 28 4.00 21.56 18.35
N PHE A 29 2.77 21.66 18.87
CA PHE A 29 2.15 20.67 19.76
C PHE A 29 1.18 19.73 19.03
N SER A 30 1.06 19.82 17.71
CA SER A 30 0.43 18.78 16.91
C SER A 30 1.28 17.52 17.03
N SER A 31 0.94 16.65 17.97
CA SER A 31 1.49 15.30 18.01
C SER A 31 1.39 14.73 16.60
N ALA A 32 2.51 14.31 16.03
CA ALA A 32 2.49 13.46 14.86
C ALA A 32 1.56 12.30 15.20
N ALA A 33 0.39 12.25 14.56
CA ALA A 33 -0.45 11.08 14.63
C ALA A 33 0.36 9.97 13.98
N ASN A 34 0.99 9.12 14.80
CA ASN A 34 1.65 7.91 14.36
C ASN A 34 0.56 6.91 13.97
N ALA A 35 -0.12 7.18 12.86
CA ALA A 35 -0.75 6.11 12.12
C ALA A 35 0.40 5.24 11.59
N ASP A 36 0.31 3.93 11.74
CA ASP A 36 1.28 3.02 11.16
C ASP A 36 1.26 3.19 9.63
N TRP A 37 2.19 3.97 9.08
CA TRP A 37 2.26 4.30 7.64
C TRP A 37 2.85 3.14 6.84
N ALA A 38 2.35 1.92 7.08
CA ALA A 38 2.71 0.75 6.32
C ALA A 38 2.11 0.87 4.91
N LEU A 39 2.92 1.32 3.95
CA LEU A 39 2.53 1.47 2.54
C LEU A 39 2.83 0.22 1.68
N ASN A 40 3.37 -0.83 2.30
CA ASN A 40 3.79 -2.06 1.63
C ASN A 40 2.99 -3.26 2.14
N LEU A 41 3.19 -4.42 1.52
CA LEU A 41 2.63 -5.69 1.96
C LEU A 41 3.11 -6.06 3.37
N GLN A 42 2.29 -6.86 4.07
CA GLN A 42 2.69 -7.45 5.35
C GLN A 42 3.95 -8.31 5.19
N GLU A 43 4.70 -8.45 6.29
CA GLU A 43 5.92 -9.23 6.30
C GLU A 43 5.65 -10.70 5.91
N PRO A 44 6.36 -11.25 4.92
CA PRO A 44 6.10 -12.60 4.42
C PRO A 44 6.60 -13.68 5.40
N VAL A 45 5.67 -14.40 6.02
CA VAL A 45 5.98 -15.47 6.99
C VAL A 45 6.14 -16.87 6.37
N THR A 46 5.81 -17.05 5.09
CA THR A 46 5.96 -18.34 4.36
C THR A 46 6.98 -18.24 3.22
N ALA A 47 7.53 -19.38 2.78
CA ALA A 47 8.46 -19.42 1.65
C ALA A 47 7.81 -18.91 0.34
N VAL A 48 6.55 -19.28 0.10
CA VAL A 48 5.76 -18.79 -1.04
C VAL A 48 5.50 -17.30 -0.92
N ALA A 49 5.13 -16.80 0.27
CA ALA A 49 4.91 -15.37 0.48
C ALA A 49 6.17 -14.55 0.22
N ARG A 50 7.36 -15.05 0.58
CA ARG A 50 8.64 -14.39 0.28
C ARG A 50 8.88 -14.27 -1.23
N ARG A 51 8.55 -15.31 -2.00
CA ARG A 51 8.63 -15.26 -3.48
C ARG A 51 7.66 -14.24 -4.07
N VAL A 52 6.41 -14.22 -3.59
CA VAL A 52 5.40 -13.23 -4.01
C VAL A 52 5.84 -11.80 -3.66
N TYR A 53 6.38 -11.58 -2.47
CA TYR A 53 6.89 -10.28 -2.04
C TYR A 53 8.05 -9.80 -2.91
N ALA A 54 8.99 -10.68 -3.24
CA ALA A 54 10.11 -10.37 -4.13
C ALA A 54 9.63 -10.02 -5.56
N LEU A 55 8.66 -10.79 -6.09
CA LEU A 55 8.03 -10.50 -7.38
C LEU A 55 7.31 -9.15 -7.38
N HIS A 56 6.52 -8.87 -6.34
CA HIS A 56 5.86 -7.58 -6.16
C HIS A 56 6.89 -6.44 -6.19
N SER A 57 7.96 -6.56 -5.41
CA SER A 57 9.01 -5.54 -5.32
C SER A 57 9.72 -5.33 -6.66
N LEU A 58 10.06 -6.41 -7.37
CA LEU A 58 10.67 -6.34 -8.71
C LEU A 58 9.75 -5.61 -9.70
N LEU A 59 8.47 -6.01 -9.75
CA LEU A 59 7.50 -5.39 -10.65
C LEU A 59 7.29 -3.91 -10.34
N LEU A 60 7.22 -3.55 -9.05
CA LEU A 60 7.10 -2.16 -8.63
C LEU A 60 8.26 -1.32 -9.15
N TRP A 61 9.50 -1.81 -9.03
CA TRP A 61 10.68 -1.12 -9.56
C TRP A 61 10.68 -1.02 -11.09
N VAL A 62 10.25 -2.05 -11.80
CA VAL A 62 10.10 -2.00 -13.27
C VAL A 62 9.09 -0.93 -13.68
N ILE A 63 7.92 -0.90 -13.02
CA ILE A 63 6.88 0.09 -13.29
C ILE A 63 7.36 1.50 -12.98
N VAL A 64 8.06 1.71 -11.85
CA VAL A 64 8.64 3.00 -11.48
C VAL A 64 9.68 3.45 -12.53
N ALA A 65 10.54 2.55 -13.01
CA ALA A 65 11.53 2.89 -14.04
C ALA A 65 10.86 3.32 -15.36
N ILE A 66 9.84 2.58 -15.80
CA ILE A 66 9.05 2.95 -16.99
C ILE A 66 8.34 4.29 -16.78
N PHE A 67 7.70 4.47 -15.62
CA PHE A 67 7.01 5.71 -15.26
C PHE A 67 7.95 6.91 -15.31
N VAL A 68 9.12 6.82 -14.69
CA VAL A 68 10.14 7.89 -14.71
C VAL A 68 10.62 8.14 -16.14
N GLY A 69 10.85 7.09 -16.93
CA GLY A 69 11.27 7.22 -18.34
C GLY A 69 10.24 7.97 -19.19
N VAL A 70 8.96 7.60 -19.10
CA VAL A 70 7.86 8.28 -19.80
C VAL A 70 7.73 9.72 -19.32
N PHE A 71 7.72 9.92 -18.00
CA PHE A 71 7.57 11.26 -17.42
C PHE A 71 8.73 12.18 -17.81
N ALA A 72 9.96 11.66 -17.87
CA ALA A 72 11.12 12.40 -18.33
C ALA A 72 10.99 12.82 -19.80
N VAL A 73 10.57 11.93 -20.70
CA VAL A 73 10.37 12.24 -22.13
C VAL A 73 9.27 13.28 -22.32
N VAL A 74 8.13 13.13 -21.63
CA VAL A 74 7.03 14.10 -21.68
C VAL A 74 7.49 15.45 -21.14
N THR A 75 8.13 15.48 -19.98
CA THR A 75 8.64 16.70 -19.35
C THR A 75 9.65 17.41 -20.25
N TYR A 76 10.60 16.67 -20.81
CA TYR A 76 11.55 17.18 -21.80
C TYR A 76 10.84 17.78 -23.02
N SER A 77 9.85 17.07 -23.56
CA SER A 77 9.08 17.53 -24.71
C SER A 77 8.37 18.86 -24.43
N LEU A 78 7.72 18.97 -23.27
CA LEU A 78 7.03 20.19 -22.83
C LEU A 78 7.97 21.39 -22.65
N PHE A 79 9.18 21.18 -22.15
CA PHE A 79 10.15 22.26 -21.96
C PHE A 79 10.88 22.65 -23.24
N GLN A 80 11.20 21.70 -24.10
CA GLN A 80 12.04 21.94 -25.28
C GLN A 80 11.24 22.36 -26.52
N HIS A 81 10.06 21.76 -26.75
CA HIS A 81 9.24 22.00 -27.94
C HIS A 81 8.11 23.02 -27.69
N ARG A 82 8.28 23.88 -26.68
CA ARG A 82 7.27 24.89 -26.32
C ARG A 82 7.15 25.96 -27.41
N LYS A 83 5.90 26.30 -27.79
CA LYS A 83 5.60 27.37 -28.76
C LYS A 83 6.28 28.70 -28.42
N SER A 84 6.37 29.04 -27.13
CA SER A 84 7.01 30.29 -26.67
C SER A 84 8.50 30.38 -27.01
N LYS A 85 9.18 29.26 -27.30
CA LYS A 85 10.59 29.23 -27.73
C LYS A 85 10.75 29.34 -29.25
N GLY A 86 9.66 29.54 -30.00
CA GLY A 86 9.69 29.62 -31.46
C GLY A 86 9.97 28.29 -32.15
N HIS A 87 9.72 27.16 -31.47
CA HIS A 87 9.94 25.84 -32.04
C HIS A 87 8.99 25.62 -33.24
N LYS A 88 9.55 25.28 -34.41
CA LYS A 88 8.78 24.92 -35.60
C LYS A 88 8.53 23.42 -35.57
N ALA A 89 7.30 23.01 -35.89
CA ALA A 89 6.98 21.60 -36.03
C ALA A 89 7.82 20.99 -37.17
N ALA A 90 8.34 19.79 -36.95
CA ALA A 90 8.96 19.01 -38.01
C ALA A 90 7.89 18.18 -38.72
N ASP A 91 7.97 18.08 -40.05
CA ASP A 91 7.11 17.22 -40.85
C ASP A 91 7.77 15.84 -41.00
N PHE A 92 7.38 14.93 -40.11
CA PHE A 92 7.62 13.50 -40.26
C PHE A 92 6.35 12.76 -39.84
N HIS A 93 6.06 11.64 -40.50
CA HIS A 93 4.84 10.88 -40.25
C HIS A 93 5.14 9.61 -39.46
N ASP A 94 6.16 8.84 -39.86
CA ASP A 94 6.42 7.52 -39.27
C ASP A 94 7.92 7.26 -39.13
N ASN A 95 8.29 6.35 -38.23
CA ASN A 95 9.65 5.83 -38.16
C ASN A 95 9.63 4.36 -37.74
N THR A 96 9.73 3.48 -38.72
CA THR A 96 9.70 2.02 -38.54
C THR A 96 10.77 1.52 -37.55
N ALA A 97 11.94 2.18 -37.49
CA ALA A 97 12.99 1.78 -36.55
C ALA A 97 12.60 2.06 -35.10
N VAL A 98 11.99 3.23 -34.83
CA VAL A 98 11.53 3.57 -33.47
C VAL A 98 10.33 2.69 -33.09
N GLU A 99 9.43 2.44 -34.05
CA GLU A 99 8.30 1.51 -33.90
C GLU A 99 8.74 0.12 -33.47
N LEU A 100 9.75 -0.41 -34.13
CA LEU A 100 10.30 -1.71 -33.82
C LEU A 100 10.92 -1.74 -32.42
N ILE A 101 11.69 -0.70 -32.05
CA ILE A 101 12.34 -0.61 -30.74
C ILE A 101 11.31 -0.60 -29.61
N TRP A 102 10.29 0.28 -29.67
CA TRP A 102 9.30 0.36 -28.58
C TRP A 102 8.35 -0.83 -28.54
N THR A 103 8.30 -1.67 -29.56
CA THR A 103 7.49 -2.90 -29.55
C THR A 103 8.28 -4.06 -28.96
N ILE A 104 9.55 -4.20 -29.35
CA ILE A 104 10.43 -5.28 -28.86
C ILE A 104 10.79 -5.08 -27.39
N VAL A 105 11.12 -3.85 -26.96
CA VAL A 105 11.58 -3.60 -25.59
C VAL A 105 10.53 -4.03 -24.54
N PRO A 106 9.25 -3.61 -24.62
CA PRO A 106 8.22 -4.10 -23.70
C PRO A 106 7.99 -5.61 -23.78
N ALA A 107 8.05 -6.20 -24.98
CA ALA A 107 7.90 -7.65 -25.14
C ALA A 107 9.01 -8.42 -24.39
N LEU A 108 10.26 -7.98 -24.50
CA LEU A 108 11.39 -8.59 -23.78
C LEU A 108 11.26 -8.43 -22.25
N ILE A 109 10.81 -7.28 -21.77
CA ILE A 109 10.55 -7.04 -20.35
C ILE A 109 9.53 -8.06 -19.81
N LEU A 110 8.42 -8.29 -20.54
CA LEU A 110 7.40 -9.26 -20.15
C LEU A 110 7.95 -10.69 -20.12
N VAL A 111 8.73 -11.10 -21.13
CA VAL A 111 9.36 -12.43 -21.17
C VAL A 111 10.28 -12.63 -19.96
N ALA A 112 11.09 -11.63 -19.60
CA ALA A 112 11.98 -11.70 -18.45
C ALA A 112 11.23 -11.89 -17.12
N ILE A 113 10.08 -11.22 -16.96
CA ILE A 113 9.22 -11.33 -15.78
C ILE A 113 8.47 -12.67 -15.72
N ALA A 114 8.14 -13.25 -16.87
CA ALA A 114 7.34 -14.48 -16.96
C ALA A 114 8.03 -15.67 -16.28
N PHE A 115 9.36 -15.77 -16.36
CA PHE A 115 10.12 -16.87 -15.78
C PHE A 115 9.98 -16.97 -14.25
N PRO A 116 10.35 -15.94 -13.45
CA PRO A 116 10.21 -16.02 -11.99
C PRO A 116 8.74 -16.08 -11.55
N ALA A 117 7.82 -15.45 -12.28
CA ALA A 117 6.38 -15.52 -11.99
C ALA A 117 5.84 -16.96 -12.15
N THR A 118 6.25 -17.66 -13.20
CA THR A 118 5.85 -19.06 -13.43
C THR A 118 6.39 -19.98 -12.36
N SER A 119 7.66 -19.83 -11.96
CA SER A 119 8.22 -20.62 -10.85
C SER A 119 7.44 -20.43 -9.55
N ALA A 120 7.13 -19.19 -9.17
CA ALA A 120 6.35 -18.93 -7.96
C ALA A 120 4.93 -19.51 -8.02
N LEU A 121 4.30 -19.51 -9.19
CA LEU A 121 2.99 -20.13 -9.39
C LEU A 121 3.03 -21.65 -9.25
N VAL A 122 4.11 -22.29 -9.73
CA VAL A 122 4.32 -23.73 -9.55
C VAL A 122 4.48 -24.04 -8.07
N ASP A 123 5.35 -23.32 -7.36
CA ASP A 123 5.56 -23.52 -5.91
C ASP A 123 4.29 -23.32 -5.09
N MET A 124 3.43 -22.36 -5.47
CA MET A 124 2.17 -22.10 -4.79
C MET A 124 1.12 -23.20 -5.02
N ARG A 125 1.24 -23.95 -6.11
CA ARG A 125 0.31 -25.03 -6.47
C ARG A 125 0.81 -26.41 -6.06
N ASP A 126 2.05 -26.51 -5.60
CA ASP A 126 2.55 -27.77 -5.09
C ASP A 126 1.94 -28.05 -3.71
N THR A 127 1.09 -29.08 -3.67
CA THR A 127 0.45 -29.58 -2.46
C THR A 127 0.87 -31.02 -2.16
N SER A 128 2.00 -31.45 -2.71
CA SER A 128 2.52 -32.80 -2.53
C SER A 128 2.97 -33.00 -1.08
N GLU A 129 2.69 -34.18 -0.53
CA GLU A 129 3.19 -34.62 0.79
C GLU A 129 2.93 -33.66 1.97
N PRO A 130 1.66 -33.32 2.29
CA PRO A 130 1.36 -32.42 3.38
C PRO A 130 1.61 -33.07 4.77
N ASP A 131 2.39 -32.39 5.62
CA ASP A 131 2.57 -32.78 7.04
C ASP A 131 1.27 -32.68 7.86
N LEU A 132 0.37 -31.77 7.48
CA LEU A 132 -0.92 -31.54 8.12
C LEU A 132 -1.99 -31.20 7.08
N THR A 133 -3.15 -31.85 7.17
CA THR A 133 -4.32 -31.52 6.34
C THR A 133 -5.45 -30.97 7.20
N VAL A 134 -5.86 -29.74 6.92
CA VAL A 134 -7.00 -29.07 7.58
C VAL A 134 -8.09 -28.79 6.54
N LYS A 135 -9.30 -29.28 6.78
CA LYS A 135 -10.48 -28.91 6.00
C LYS A 135 -11.09 -27.64 6.59
N VAL A 136 -11.14 -26.59 5.78
CA VAL A 136 -11.77 -25.30 6.14
C VAL A 136 -13.12 -25.19 5.44
N THR A 137 -14.19 -24.97 6.18
CA THR A 137 -15.56 -24.80 5.66
C THR A 137 -16.07 -23.39 5.99
N GLY A 138 -16.45 -22.63 4.97
CA GLY A 138 -17.08 -21.32 5.15
C GLY A 138 -18.57 -21.46 5.45
N TYR A 139 -19.00 -20.90 6.57
CA TYR A 139 -20.42 -20.73 6.93
C TYR A 139 -20.79 -19.25 6.86
N GLN A 140 -22.08 -18.92 6.91
CA GLN A 140 -22.50 -17.52 6.99
C GLN A 140 -21.92 -16.87 8.26
N TRP A 141 -20.97 -15.95 8.05
CA TRP A 141 -20.24 -15.19 9.07
C TRP A 141 -19.41 -16.01 10.08
N LYS A 142 -19.03 -17.25 9.73
CA LYS A 142 -18.25 -18.15 10.60
C LYS A 142 -17.36 -19.07 9.79
N TRP A 143 -16.32 -19.62 10.42
CA TRP A 143 -15.43 -20.60 9.81
C TRP A 143 -15.47 -21.91 10.60
N GLY A 144 -15.50 -23.04 9.90
CA GLY A 144 -15.36 -24.37 10.49
C GLY A 144 -14.02 -24.99 10.12
N TYR A 145 -13.35 -25.57 11.11
CA TYR A 145 -12.06 -26.23 10.95
C TYR A 145 -12.17 -27.70 11.36
N GLU A 146 -11.62 -28.58 10.53
CA GLU A 146 -11.50 -30.01 10.80
C GLU A 146 -10.09 -30.48 10.47
N TYR A 147 -9.38 -31.01 11.46
CA TYR A 147 -8.06 -31.62 11.28
C TYR A 147 -8.27 -33.05 10.75
N VAL A 148 -7.85 -33.28 9.51
CA VAL A 148 -8.06 -34.55 8.79
C VAL A 148 -6.91 -35.52 9.05
N THR A 149 -5.69 -35.01 9.05
CA THR A 149 -4.45 -35.78 9.31
C THR A 149 -3.61 -35.08 10.39
N GLY A 150 -2.59 -35.77 10.92
CA GLY A 150 -1.68 -35.26 11.95
C GLY A 150 -2.14 -35.56 13.39
N ASP A 151 -1.39 -35.05 14.38
CA ASP A 151 -1.58 -35.36 15.80
C ASP A 151 -2.95 -34.90 16.35
N ALA A 152 -3.54 -33.89 15.72
CA ALA A 152 -4.85 -33.32 16.05
C ALA A 152 -6.01 -33.93 15.25
N ALA A 153 -5.77 -35.03 14.50
CA ALA A 153 -6.78 -35.62 13.64
C ALA A 153 -8.09 -35.95 14.38
N GLY A 154 -9.22 -35.58 13.79
CA GLY A 154 -10.56 -35.77 14.36
C GLY A 154 -11.09 -34.58 15.15
N ILE A 155 -10.27 -33.59 15.48
CA ILE A 155 -10.73 -32.33 16.11
C ILE A 155 -11.54 -31.51 15.10
N LYS A 156 -12.74 -31.08 15.50
CA LYS A 156 -13.63 -30.23 14.70
C LYS A 156 -14.23 -29.12 15.57
N TYR A 157 -14.22 -27.89 15.07
CA TYR A 157 -14.86 -26.76 15.75
C TYR A 157 -15.27 -25.66 14.79
N LEU A 158 -16.17 -24.79 15.26
CA LEU A 158 -16.50 -23.52 14.63
C LEU A 158 -15.72 -22.40 15.32
N SER A 159 -15.31 -21.43 14.52
CA SER A 159 -14.63 -20.20 14.91
C SER A 159 -15.50 -19.02 14.50
N VAL A 160 -15.73 -18.10 15.44
CA VAL A 160 -16.55 -16.90 15.28
C VAL A 160 -15.77 -15.68 15.73
N LEU A 161 -16.16 -14.51 15.20
CA LEU A 161 -15.60 -13.24 15.63
C LEU A 161 -15.87 -13.02 17.13
N SER A 162 -14.83 -12.72 17.90
CA SER A 162 -14.91 -12.51 19.35
C SER A 162 -14.99 -11.04 19.76
N THR A 163 -14.92 -10.11 18.80
CA THR A 163 -14.97 -8.66 19.05
C THR A 163 -16.18 -8.27 19.93
N PRO A 164 -15.97 -7.59 21.07
CA PRO A 164 -17.05 -7.21 21.97
C PRO A 164 -18.08 -6.28 21.31
N ARG A 165 -19.37 -6.45 21.64
CA ARG A 165 -20.45 -5.61 21.12
C ARG A 165 -20.25 -4.13 21.43
N ASP A 166 -19.74 -3.79 22.61
CA ASP A 166 -19.50 -2.40 22.99
C ASP A 166 -18.49 -1.71 22.07
N GLN A 167 -17.50 -2.43 21.52
CA GLN A 167 -16.58 -1.87 20.53
C GLN A 167 -17.26 -1.68 19.17
N ILE A 168 -18.14 -2.61 18.78
CA ILE A 168 -18.91 -2.55 17.53
C ILE A 168 -19.92 -1.38 17.56
N GLU A 169 -20.57 -1.18 18.70
CA GLU A 169 -21.55 -0.11 18.94
C GLU A 169 -20.89 1.25 19.25
N ASN A 170 -19.56 1.33 19.16
CA ASN A 170 -18.74 2.52 19.48
C ASN A 170 -18.96 3.05 20.92
N LYS A 171 -19.31 2.17 21.86
CA LYS A 171 -19.42 2.44 23.30
C LYS A 171 -18.09 2.26 24.04
N ALA A 172 -17.14 1.55 23.42
CA ALA A 172 -15.79 1.31 23.94
C ALA A 172 -14.74 1.63 22.87
N PRO A 173 -13.50 1.99 23.29
CA PRO A 173 -12.39 2.15 22.35
C PRO A 173 -12.09 0.84 21.60
N LYS A 174 -11.70 0.96 20.33
CA LYS A 174 -11.35 -0.19 19.48
C LYS A 174 -9.92 -0.64 19.79
N GLY A 175 -9.75 -1.94 20.02
CA GLY A 175 -8.44 -2.55 20.24
C GLY A 175 -7.62 -2.66 18.94
N GLU A 176 -6.38 -3.08 19.07
CA GLU A 176 -5.44 -3.30 17.95
C GLU A 176 -5.98 -4.32 16.93
N HIS A 177 -6.60 -5.40 17.40
CA HIS A 177 -7.13 -6.49 16.58
C HIS A 177 -8.64 -6.40 16.36
N TYR A 178 -9.22 -5.19 16.40
CA TYR A 178 -10.65 -4.97 16.16
C TYR A 178 -11.09 -5.62 14.84
N LEU A 179 -12.12 -6.47 14.89
CA LEU A 179 -12.64 -7.30 13.78
C LEU A 179 -11.66 -8.35 13.21
N LEU A 180 -10.55 -8.62 13.88
CA LEU A 180 -9.59 -9.66 13.50
C LEU A 180 -9.57 -10.83 14.49
N GLU A 181 -9.97 -10.60 15.74
CA GLU A 181 -9.98 -11.62 16.80
C GLU A 181 -11.12 -12.63 16.64
N VAL A 182 -10.81 -13.89 16.94
CA VAL A 182 -11.76 -14.99 16.96
C VAL A 182 -11.75 -15.70 18.30
N ASP A 183 -12.83 -16.43 18.62
CA ASP A 183 -12.94 -17.20 19.85
C ASP A 183 -12.04 -18.44 19.86
N ARG A 184 -11.91 -19.11 18.71
CA ARG A 184 -11.09 -20.31 18.51
C ARG A 184 -10.20 -20.15 17.29
N PRO A 185 -8.92 -19.78 17.45
CA PRO A 185 -8.00 -19.63 16.33
C PRO A 185 -7.57 -20.98 15.76
N LEU A 186 -7.30 -21.01 14.46
CA LEU A 186 -6.62 -22.13 13.82
C LEU A 186 -5.16 -22.15 14.25
N VAL A 187 -4.69 -23.29 14.76
CA VAL A 187 -3.30 -23.48 15.20
C VAL A 187 -2.63 -24.52 14.33
N VAL A 188 -1.42 -24.21 13.86
CA VAL A 188 -0.59 -25.10 13.05
C VAL A 188 0.83 -25.15 13.62
N PRO A 189 1.55 -26.28 13.49
CA PRO A 189 2.96 -26.36 13.85
C PRO A 189 3.81 -25.43 12.99
N VAL A 190 4.85 -24.83 13.57
CA VAL A 190 5.77 -23.94 12.84
C VAL A 190 6.86 -24.75 12.15
N GLY A 191 7.22 -24.38 10.92
CA GLY A 191 8.33 -25.01 10.18
C GLY A 191 8.01 -26.41 9.62
N LYS A 192 6.71 -26.69 9.48
CA LYS A 192 6.14 -27.82 8.76
C LYS A 192 5.50 -27.31 7.47
#